data_AF-A0A660WCH2-F1
#
_entry.id   AF-A0A660WCH2-F1
#
_cell.length_a   1.000
_cell.length_b   1.000
_cell.length_c   1.000
_cell.angle_alpha   90.00
_cell.angle_beta   90.00
_cell.angle_gamma   90.00
#
_symmetry.space_group_name_H-M   'P 1'
#
loop_
_entity.id
_entity.type
_entity.pdbx_description
1 polymer ?
#
loop_
_entity_poly.entity_id
_entity_poly.type
_entity_poly.pdbx_seq_one_letter_code
_entity_poly.pdbx_strand_id
1 'polypeptide(L)'
;MTRAGLLTFLVGVLSLTAVEAAGPDQANDSGVDQAEETAKVSKVSKKTSRVDRRMRQLFGENYRPPSQADAESRKMQALVDKLNAMSLSSDKLRRKRQAARAPQPVKAPAPQPVVAAKPKQVKVAPKPLPAGFFRKLRDAAGDQLANPIGLADALYKSGSKAQAYEVYDKILKHGGLSDADAGWVLYQLANCRAETNPAEARELLRRLISQYPDSPWSMLAENQQRVLEWLAQVRPKRTLGDAKKVLRENTKAPQATGRADSPIAGR
;
A
#
# COMPACT_ATOMS: atom_id res chain seq x y z
N MET A 1 -11.52 -16.46 -31.78
CA MET A 1 -12.28 -15.45 -31.02
C MET A 1 -11.34 -14.74 -30.07
N THR A 2 -10.91 -13.56 -30.49
CA THR A 2 -9.82 -12.74 -29.96
C THR A 2 -10.42 -11.56 -29.18
N ARG A 3 -9.93 -11.28 -27.96
CA ARG A 3 -9.87 -9.91 -27.43
C ARG A 3 -8.66 -9.75 -26.50
N ALA A 4 -7.77 -8.86 -26.92
CA ALA A 4 -6.62 -8.36 -26.19
C ALA A 4 -7.04 -7.36 -25.11
N GLY A 5 -6.21 -7.21 -24.08
CA GLY A 5 -6.31 -6.17 -23.05
C GLY A 5 -4.94 -5.86 -22.49
N LEU A 6 -4.15 -5.11 -23.27
CA LEU A 6 -2.88 -4.51 -22.89
C LEU A 6 -3.16 -3.42 -21.84
N LEU A 7 -2.65 -3.58 -20.61
CA LEU A 7 -2.74 -2.54 -19.57
C LEU A 7 -1.37 -1.87 -19.42
N THR A 8 -1.15 -0.89 -20.29
CA THR A 8 -0.03 0.04 -20.25
C THR A 8 -0.18 0.94 -19.02
N PHE A 9 0.72 0.81 -18.05
CA PHE A 9 0.85 1.77 -16.95
C PHE A 9 1.55 3.03 -17.48
N LEU A 10 0.75 4.06 -17.80
CA LEU A 10 1.23 5.42 -17.98
C LEU A 10 1.53 6.00 -16.59
N VAL A 11 2.80 5.97 -16.18
CA VAL A 11 3.30 6.79 -15.08
C VAL A 11 3.39 8.22 -15.62
N GLY A 12 2.32 8.99 -15.45
CA GLY A 12 2.32 10.42 -15.69
C GLY A 12 3.12 11.11 -14.59
N VAL A 13 4.39 11.41 -14.87
CA VAL A 13 5.19 12.36 -14.11
C VAL A 13 4.66 13.75 -14.43
N LEU A 14 3.79 14.31 -13.58
CA LEU A 14 3.52 15.75 -13.58
C LEU A 14 4.73 16.44 -12.96
N SER A 15 5.72 16.77 -13.81
CA SER A 15 6.70 17.79 -13.51
C SER A 15 6.01 19.14 -13.64
N LEU A 16 5.71 19.76 -12.49
CA LEU A 16 5.26 21.15 -12.44
C LEU A 16 6.50 22.03 -12.65
N THR A 17 6.78 22.41 -13.89
CA THR A 17 7.78 23.44 -14.21
C THR A 17 7.13 24.81 -14.02
N ALA A 18 7.46 25.49 -12.92
CA ALA A 18 7.25 26.92 -12.82
C ALA A 18 8.30 27.62 -13.70
N VAL A 19 7.81 28.25 -14.77
CA VAL A 19 8.51 29.29 -15.52
C VAL A 19 8.55 30.53 -14.62
N GLU A 20 9.74 31.00 -14.28
CA GLU A 20 9.94 32.42 -14.00
C GLU A 20 11.29 32.83 -14.58
N ALA A 21 11.21 33.60 -15.66
CA ALA A 21 12.33 34.22 -16.33
C ALA A 21 12.51 35.64 -15.78
N ALA A 22 13.73 35.97 -15.38
CA ALA A 22 14.46 37.21 -15.65
C ALA A 22 15.48 37.49 -14.52
N GLY A 23 16.78 37.47 -14.87
CA GLY A 23 17.77 38.30 -14.18
C GLY A 23 17.62 39.78 -14.58
N PRO A 24 18.49 40.72 -14.15
CA PRO A 24 19.92 40.51 -13.91
C PRO A 24 20.49 41.19 -12.64
N ASP A 25 21.80 40.96 -12.43
CA ASP A 25 22.80 41.82 -11.77
C ASP A 25 22.35 42.87 -10.75
N GLN A 26 22.84 42.75 -9.50
CA GLN A 26 23.66 43.81 -8.91
C GLN A 26 24.39 43.35 -7.65
N ALA A 27 25.66 43.75 -7.59
CA ALA A 27 26.54 43.65 -6.45
C ALA A 27 26.15 44.66 -5.35
N ASN A 28 26.70 44.38 -4.16
CA ASN A 28 26.97 45.30 -3.05
C ASN A 28 25.80 45.79 -2.18
N ASP A 29 26.10 45.72 -0.89
CA ASP A 29 26.02 46.80 0.09
C ASP A 29 25.00 46.60 1.24
N SER A 30 25.51 46.90 2.44
CA SER A 30 24.86 47.33 3.68
C SER A 30 23.39 46.92 3.90
N GLY A 31 23.06 46.20 4.97
CA GLY A 31 23.08 46.79 6.31
C GLY A 31 21.91 47.77 6.46
N VAL A 32 21.05 47.52 7.45
CA VAL A 32 19.91 48.33 7.92
C VAL A 32 18.52 47.78 7.53
N ASP A 33 17.59 47.83 8.50
CA ASP A 33 16.15 47.54 8.46
C ASP A 33 15.61 46.11 8.72
N GLN A 34 15.88 45.58 9.92
CA GLN A 34 15.10 44.47 10.53
C GLN A 34 13.81 44.90 11.26
N ALA A 35 13.36 46.16 11.14
CA ALA A 35 12.23 46.66 11.94
C ALA A 35 10.83 46.47 11.33
N GLU A 36 10.70 46.21 10.01
CA GLU A 36 9.39 46.25 9.34
C GLU A 36 8.75 44.88 9.02
N GLU A 37 9.48 43.76 9.18
CA GLU A 37 8.97 42.41 8.87
C GLU A 37 8.21 41.75 10.04
N THR A 38 8.17 42.38 11.21
CA THR A 38 7.40 41.85 12.36
C THR A 38 5.92 42.22 12.32
N ALA A 39 5.52 43.21 11.50
CA ALA A 39 4.13 43.67 11.41
C ALA A 39 3.23 42.78 10.54
N LYS A 40 3.78 42.09 9.52
CA LYS A 40 2.99 41.24 8.60
C LYS A 40 2.68 39.85 9.20
N VAL A 41 3.53 39.32 10.06
CA VAL A 41 3.30 38.03 10.77
C VAL A 41 2.12 38.13 11.75
N SER A 42 1.88 39.31 12.34
CA SER A 42 0.78 39.52 13.29
C SER A 42 -0.63 39.41 12.67
N LYS A 43 -0.77 39.69 11.36
CA LYS A 43 -2.07 39.67 10.66
C LYS A 43 -2.48 38.26 10.20
N VAL A 44 -1.52 37.37 9.96
CA VAL A 44 -1.79 35.96 9.60
C VAL A 44 -2.27 35.16 10.81
N SER A 45 -1.69 35.42 11.99
CA SER A 45 -2.07 34.77 13.27
C SER A 45 -3.51 35.05 13.72
N LYS A 46 -4.08 36.20 13.34
CA LYS A 46 -5.48 36.55 13.70
C LYS A 46 -6.52 35.84 12.82
N LYS A 47 -6.19 35.42 11.60
CA LYS A 47 -7.13 34.71 10.70
C LYS A 47 -7.21 33.21 11.03
N THR A 48 -6.12 32.59 11.47
CA THR A 48 -6.09 31.17 11.85
C THR A 48 -6.90 30.89 13.12
N SER A 49 -6.97 31.85 14.06
CA SER A 49 -7.74 31.67 15.30
C SER A 49 -9.25 31.53 15.10
N ARG A 50 -9.83 32.17 14.07
CA ARG A 50 -11.26 32.04 13.76
C ARG A 50 -11.61 30.67 13.19
N VAL A 51 -10.76 30.12 12.33
CA VAL A 51 -10.95 28.78 11.76
C VAL A 51 -10.80 27.73 12.85
N ASP A 52 -9.77 27.83 13.70
CA ASP A 52 -9.56 26.90 14.82
C ASP A 52 -10.70 26.92 15.84
N ARG A 53 -11.28 28.10 16.12
CA ARG A 53 -12.43 28.21 17.02
C ARG A 53 -13.66 27.50 16.45
N ARG A 54 -13.89 27.62 15.13
CA ARG A 54 -15.00 26.95 14.45
C ARG A 54 -14.78 25.44 14.36
N MET A 55 -13.54 24.99 14.15
CA MET A 55 -13.21 23.56 14.15
C MET A 55 -13.37 22.93 15.54
N ARG A 56 -12.97 23.61 16.62
CA ARG A 56 -13.26 23.13 17.99
C ARG A 56 -14.77 23.03 18.28
N GLN A 57 -15.58 23.93 17.74
CA GLN A 57 -17.03 23.85 17.89
C GLN A 57 -17.65 22.67 17.15
N LEU A 58 -17.12 22.30 15.98
CA LEU A 58 -17.64 21.19 15.17
C LEU A 58 -17.18 19.81 15.66
N PHE A 59 -15.94 19.73 16.17
CA PHE A 59 -15.29 18.44 16.48
C PHE A 59 -15.09 18.20 17.99
N GLY A 60 -15.52 19.12 18.85
CA GLY A 60 -15.45 18.99 20.31
C GLY A 60 -14.02 18.94 20.86
N GLU A 61 -13.86 18.35 22.05
CA GLU A 61 -12.56 18.23 22.75
C GLU A 61 -11.52 17.38 21.99
N ASN A 62 -11.94 16.62 20.98
CA ASN A 62 -11.04 15.75 20.19
C ASN A 62 -10.34 16.48 19.03
N TYR A 63 -10.58 17.78 18.81
CA TYR A 63 -9.86 18.55 17.80
C TYR A 63 -8.46 18.92 18.28
N ARG A 64 -7.44 18.22 17.77
CA ARG A 64 -6.03 18.57 17.96
C ARG A 64 -5.56 19.47 16.80
N PRO A 65 -5.18 20.74 17.05
CA PRO A 65 -4.72 21.61 15.97
C PRO A 65 -3.43 21.07 15.35
N PRO A 66 -3.24 21.22 14.02
CA PRO A 66 -2.13 20.63 13.29
C PRO A 66 -0.74 21.04 13.81
N SER A 67 -0.62 22.20 14.48
CA SER A 67 0.67 22.67 15.02
C SER A 67 1.28 21.78 16.10
N GLN A 68 0.47 21.01 16.85
CA GLN A 68 1.02 20.04 17.80
C GLN A 68 1.42 18.72 17.13
N ALA A 69 0.69 18.30 16.09
CA ALA A 69 1.04 17.12 15.30
C ALA A 69 2.35 17.33 14.55
N ASP A 70 2.63 18.55 14.09
CA ASP A 70 3.88 18.89 13.41
C ASP A 70 5.09 18.86 14.37
N ALA A 71 4.92 19.26 15.63
CA ALA A 71 5.99 19.23 16.63
C ALA A 71 6.35 17.78 17.03
N GLU A 72 5.35 16.92 17.23
CA GLU A 72 5.56 15.50 17.50
C GLU A 72 6.13 14.75 16.30
N SER A 73 5.63 15.05 15.09
CA SER A 73 6.15 14.49 13.84
C SER A 73 7.62 14.85 13.62
N ARG A 74 8.03 16.10 13.88
CA ARG A 74 9.44 16.51 13.83
C ARG A 74 10.31 15.80 14.85
N LYS A 75 9.82 15.60 16.09
CA LYS A 75 10.54 14.83 17.11
C LYS A 75 10.70 13.37 16.69
N MET A 76 9.67 12.77 16.11
CA MET A 76 9.71 11.39 15.62
C MET A 76 10.68 11.24 14.44
N GLN A 77 10.66 12.19 13.50
CA GLN A 77 11.60 12.23 12.37
C GLN A 77 13.06 12.34 12.86
N ALA A 78 13.33 13.21 13.84
CA ALA A 78 14.66 13.35 14.43
C ALA A 78 15.16 12.05 15.11
N LEU A 79 14.26 11.26 15.72
CA LEU A 79 14.61 9.96 16.29
C LEU A 79 14.93 8.91 15.23
N VAL A 80 14.17 8.88 14.13
CA VAL A 80 14.44 8.00 12.98
C VAL A 80 15.80 8.33 12.36
N ASP A 81 16.10 9.60 12.14
CA ASP A 81 17.38 10.04 11.58
C ASP A 81 18.55 9.67 12.51
N LYS A 82 18.37 9.79 13.84
CA LYS A 82 19.35 9.37 14.84
C LYS A 82 19.60 7.87 14.82
N LEU A 83 18.56 7.04 14.68
CA LEU A 83 18.67 5.58 14.56
C LEU A 83 19.42 5.19 13.29
N ASN A 84 19.11 5.82 12.16
CA ASN A 84 19.81 5.57 10.89
C ASN A 84 21.29 5.97 10.97
N ALA A 85 21.60 7.10 11.60
CA ALA A 85 22.98 7.54 11.83
C ALA A 85 23.78 6.56 12.72
N MET A 86 23.15 5.98 13.75
CA MET A 86 23.77 4.97 14.60
C MET A 86 24.02 3.65 13.85
N SER A 87 23.06 3.20 13.02
CA SER A 87 23.24 1.99 12.19
C SER A 87 24.42 2.12 11.22
N LEU A 88 24.61 3.30 10.63
CA LEU A 88 25.74 3.58 9.72
C LEU A 88 27.09 3.64 10.45
N SER A 89 27.11 3.97 11.74
CA SER A 89 28.33 3.96 12.57
C SER A 89 28.82 2.52 12.85
N SER A 90 27.88 1.59 13.01
CA SER A 90 28.16 0.15 13.19
C SER A 90 28.92 -0.43 12.00
N ASP A 91 28.59 -0.01 10.77
CA ASP A 91 29.29 -0.45 9.57
C ASP A 91 30.72 0.11 9.46
N LYS A 92 30.95 1.34 9.92
CA LYS A 92 32.32 1.90 10.02
C LYS A 92 33.17 1.13 11.03
N LEU A 93 32.60 0.76 12.19
CA LEU A 93 33.29 -0.07 13.19
C LEU A 93 33.54 -1.49 12.66
N ARG A 94 32.61 -2.07 11.89
CA ARG A 94 32.78 -3.38 11.26
C ARG A 94 33.89 -3.37 10.22
N ARG A 95 33.97 -2.32 9.38
CA ARG A 95 35.06 -2.14 8.41
C ARG A 95 36.42 -1.89 9.10
N LYS A 96 36.45 -1.11 10.19
CA LYS A 96 37.68 -0.90 10.98
C LYS A 96 38.17 -2.18 11.66
N ARG A 97 37.26 -3.02 12.18
CA ARG A 97 37.60 -4.34 12.73
C ARG A 97 38.05 -5.35 11.67
N GLN A 98 37.49 -5.29 10.46
CA GLN A 98 37.92 -6.15 9.35
C GLN A 98 39.30 -5.74 8.78
N ALA A 99 39.64 -4.44 8.80
CA ALA A 99 40.96 -3.96 8.40
C ALA A 99 42.07 -4.26 9.42
N ALA A 100 41.75 -4.40 10.71
CA ALA A 100 42.71 -4.72 11.76
C ALA A 100 42.95 -6.22 11.99
N ARG A 101 42.16 -7.09 11.35
CA ARG A 101 42.31 -8.54 11.47
C ARG A 101 43.10 -9.07 10.27
N ALA A 102 44.40 -8.80 10.28
CA ALA A 102 45.33 -9.52 9.41
C ALA A 102 45.20 -11.03 9.70
N PRO A 103 45.04 -11.89 8.67
CA PRO A 103 44.89 -13.31 8.88
C PRO A 103 46.18 -13.88 9.48
N GLN A 104 46.09 -14.45 10.67
CA GLN A 104 47.15 -15.34 11.14
C GLN A 104 47.15 -16.61 10.27
N PRO A 105 48.34 -17.12 9.88
CA PRO A 105 48.46 -18.30 9.03
C PRO A 105 48.11 -19.55 9.83
N VAL A 106 46.82 -19.89 9.88
CA VAL A 106 46.39 -21.23 10.29
C VAL A 106 46.64 -22.15 9.10
N LYS A 107 47.48 -23.19 9.29
CA LYS A 107 47.70 -24.26 8.30
C LYS A 107 46.35 -24.84 7.90
N ALA A 108 45.89 -24.47 6.71
CA ALA A 108 44.64 -24.92 6.14
C ALA A 108 44.81 -26.34 5.57
N PRO A 109 43.84 -27.24 5.78
CA PRO A 109 43.59 -28.31 4.82
C PRO A 109 43.23 -27.67 3.47
N ALA A 110 43.71 -28.29 2.39
CA ALA A 110 43.67 -27.75 1.04
C ALA A 110 42.27 -27.17 0.67
N PRO A 111 42.19 -25.87 0.33
CA PRO A 111 40.93 -25.24 -0.05
C PRO A 111 40.47 -25.79 -1.39
N GLN A 112 39.32 -26.47 -1.39
CA GLN A 112 38.58 -26.70 -2.63
C GLN A 112 37.99 -25.35 -3.08
N PRO A 113 38.15 -24.97 -4.36
CA PRO A 113 37.65 -23.70 -4.87
C PRO A 113 36.13 -23.75 -4.98
N VAL A 114 35.43 -23.26 -3.94
CA VAL A 114 34.02 -22.90 -4.04
C VAL A 114 33.91 -21.62 -4.86
N VAL A 115 33.83 -21.79 -6.17
CA VAL A 115 33.51 -20.74 -7.14
C VAL A 115 32.18 -20.12 -6.72
N ALA A 116 32.22 -18.88 -6.24
CA ALA A 116 31.06 -18.10 -5.83
C ALA A 116 30.19 -17.78 -7.05
N ALA A 117 29.38 -18.75 -7.47
CA ALA A 117 28.36 -18.57 -8.48
C ALA A 117 27.25 -17.69 -7.88
N LYS A 118 27.22 -16.41 -8.28
CA LYS A 118 26.08 -15.53 -8.02
C LYS A 118 24.80 -16.28 -8.44
N PRO A 119 23.83 -16.52 -7.53
CA PRO A 119 22.58 -17.16 -7.91
C PRO A 119 21.89 -16.26 -8.93
N LYS A 120 21.90 -16.67 -10.19
CA LYS A 120 21.11 -16.04 -11.25
C LYS A 120 19.66 -16.21 -10.84
N GLN A 121 19.06 -15.16 -10.28
CA GLN A 121 17.62 -15.11 -10.05
C GLN A 121 16.95 -15.21 -11.43
N VAL A 122 16.52 -16.41 -11.79
CA VAL A 122 15.79 -16.64 -13.03
C VAL A 122 14.44 -15.99 -12.82
N LYS A 123 14.23 -14.85 -13.49
CA LYS A 123 12.99 -14.09 -13.52
C LYS A 123 11.96 -14.85 -14.36
N VAL A 124 11.58 -16.06 -13.93
CA VAL A 124 10.52 -16.82 -14.57
C VAL A 124 9.21 -16.20 -14.12
N ALA A 125 8.53 -15.50 -15.01
CA ALA A 125 7.15 -15.09 -14.76
C ALA A 125 6.33 -16.36 -14.49
N PRO A 126 5.67 -16.50 -13.33
CA PRO A 126 4.91 -17.69 -13.01
C PRO A 126 3.81 -17.87 -14.06
N LYS A 127 3.82 -19.00 -14.78
CA LYS A 127 2.73 -19.34 -15.69
C LYS A 127 1.45 -19.44 -14.87
N PRO A 128 0.34 -18.79 -15.27
CA PRO A 128 -0.92 -18.90 -14.57
C PRO A 128 -1.34 -20.37 -14.55
N LEU A 129 -1.70 -20.86 -13.37
CA LEU A 129 -2.18 -22.23 -13.21
C LEU A 129 -3.45 -22.45 -14.03
N PRO A 130 -3.65 -23.63 -14.64
CA PRO A 130 -4.82 -23.89 -15.46
C PRO A 130 -6.09 -23.77 -14.61
N ALA A 131 -7.12 -23.15 -15.20
CA ALA A 131 -8.42 -23.00 -14.55
C ALA A 131 -8.95 -24.38 -14.11
N GLY A 132 -9.35 -24.49 -12.84
CA GLY A 132 -9.87 -25.73 -12.27
C GLY A 132 -8.83 -26.71 -11.71
N PHE A 133 -7.52 -26.42 -11.80
CA PHE A 133 -6.48 -27.25 -11.17
C PHE A 133 -6.74 -27.49 -9.67
N PHE A 134 -7.07 -26.43 -8.94
CA PHE A 134 -7.38 -26.51 -7.52
C PHE A 134 -8.69 -27.22 -7.22
N ARG A 135 -9.63 -27.24 -8.17
CA ARG A 135 -10.87 -28.03 -8.03
C ARG A 135 -10.51 -29.52 -8.10
N LYS A 136 -9.69 -29.92 -9.07
CA LYS A 136 -9.19 -31.30 -9.16
C LYS A 136 -8.37 -31.72 -7.94
N LEU A 137 -7.50 -30.85 -7.42
CA LEU A 137 -6.75 -31.13 -6.19
C LEU A 137 -7.66 -31.33 -4.98
N ARG A 138 -8.69 -30.48 -4.85
CA ARG A 138 -9.72 -30.61 -3.81
C ARG A 138 -10.48 -31.92 -3.94
N ASP A 139 -10.95 -32.23 -5.14
CA ASP A 139 -11.73 -33.43 -5.42
C ASP A 139 -10.88 -34.71 -5.23
N ALA A 140 -9.58 -34.66 -5.57
CA ALA A 140 -8.66 -35.78 -5.42
C ALA A 140 -8.19 -36.00 -3.96
N ALA A 141 -8.06 -34.92 -3.18
CA ALA A 141 -7.63 -35.02 -1.79
C ALA A 141 -8.78 -35.33 -0.81
N GLY A 142 -10.03 -35.18 -1.25
CA GLY A 142 -11.21 -35.38 -0.40
C GLY A 142 -11.17 -34.51 0.87
N ASP A 143 -11.70 -35.04 1.97
CA ASP A 143 -11.67 -34.40 3.29
C ASP A 143 -10.31 -34.55 4.01
N GLN A 144 -9.38 -35.34 3.46
CA GLN A 144 -8.11 -35.69 4.10
C GLN A 144 -6.92 -34.93 3.49
N LEU A 145 -7.06 -33.62 3.27
CA LEU A 145 -5.89 -32.79 3.05
C LEU A 145 -5.03 -32.82 4.32
N ALA A 146 -3.84 -33.42 4.24
CA ALA A 146 -2.91 -33.49 5.36
C ALA A 146 -2.52 -32.11 5.94
N ASN A 147 -2.67 -31.04 5.14
CA ASN A 147 -2.48 -29.67 5.58
C ASN A 147 -3.41 -28.70 4.81
N PRO A 148 -4.64 -28.45 5.29
CA PRO A 148 -5.58 -27.59 4.60
C PRO A 148 -5.19 -26.11 4.66
N ILE A 149 -4.52 -25.67 5.74
CA ILE A 149 -4.01 -24.29 5.89
C ILE A 149 -2.95 -24.00 4.82
N GLY A 150 -2.00 -24.93 4.63
CA GLY A 150 -0.96 -24.79 3.61
C GLY A 150 -1.52 -24.66 2.19
N LEU A 151 -2.61 -25.38 1.88
CA LEU A 151 -3.31 -25.23 0.60
C LEU A 151 -3.95 -23.85 0.45
N ALA A 152 -4.64 -23.37 1.48
CA ALA A 152 -5.28 -22.05 1.48
C ALA A 152 -4.24 -20.92 1.32
N ASP A 153 -3.08 -21.04 1.98
CA ASP A 153 -1.96 -20.11 1.84
C ASP A 153 -1.37 -20.12 0.42
N ALA A 154 -1.20 -21.30 -0.17
CA ALA A 154 -0.72 -21.43 -1.55
C ALA A 154 -1.69 -20.78 -2.54
N LEU A 155 -3.00 -20.99 -2.35
CA LEU A 155 -4.05 -20.34 -3.13
C LEU A 155 -3.98 -18.82 -3.01
N TYR A 156 -3.86 -18.28 -1.78
CA TYR A 156 -3.76 -16.85 -1.53
C TYR A 156 -2.53 -16.25 -2.22
N LYS A 157 -1.35 -16.87 -2.05
CA LYS A 157 -0.09 -16.41 -2.66
C LYS A 157 -0.09 -16.48 -4.18
N SER A 158 -0.90 -17.38 -4.77
CA SER A 158 -1.10 -17.44 -6.22
C SER A 158 -2.02 -16.35 -6.78
N GLY A 159 -2.63 -15.52 -5.92
CA GLY A 159 -3.61 -14.50 -6.29
C GLY A 159 -5.05 -15.02 -6.37
N SER A 160 -5.29 -16.30 -6.10
CA SER A 160 -6.61 -16.94 -6.15
C SER A 160 -7.43 -16.69 -4.88
N LYS A 161 -7.60 -15.41 -4.48
CA LYS A 161 -8.18 -15.01 -3.17
C LYS A 161 -9.58 -15.55 -2.91
N ALA A 162 -10.45 -15.63 -3.93
CA ALA A 162 -11.80 -16.17 -3.77
C ALA A 162 -11.79 -17.66 -3.38
N GLN A 163 -10.90 -18.45 -3.99
CA GLN A 163 -10.75 -19.87 -3.68
C GLN A 163 -10.07 -20.07 -2.32
N ALA A 164 -9.07 -19.24 -2.00
CA ALA A 164 -8.43 -19.25 -0.69
C ALA A 164 -9.46 -18.99 0.43
N TYR A 165 -10.37 -18.02 0.22
CA TYR A 165 -11.45 -17.73 1.15
C TYR A 165 -12.34 -18.95 1.42
N GLU A 166 -12.79 -19.67 0.37
CA GLU A 166 -13.61 -20.89 0.55
C GLU A 166 -12.89 -21.94 1.40
N VAL A 167 -11.59 -22.14 1.18
CA VAL A 167 -10.81 -23.14 1.93
C VAL A 167 -10.62 -22.69 3.38
N TYR A 168 -10.27 -21.43 3.63
CA TYR A 168 -10.15 -20.90 4.98
C TYR A 168 -11.46 -20.95 5.77
N ASP A 169 -12.60 -20.63 5.13
CA ASP A 169 -13.91 -20.66 5.77
C ASP A 169 -14.30 -22.09 6.16
N LYS A 170 -13.99 -23.08 5.32
CA LYS A 170 -14.16 -24.50 5.67
C LYS A 170 -13.28 -24.91 6.86
N ILE A 171 -11.99 -24.53 6.84
CA ILE A 171 -11.06 -24.83 7.95
C ILE A 171 -11.60 -24.27 9.27
N LEU A 172 -12.09 -23.03 9.26
CA LEU A 172 -12.65 -22.40 10.45
C LEU A 172 -13.94 -23.09 10.93
N LYS A 173 -14.78 -23.58 10.01
CA LYS A 173 -16.03 -24.30 10.33
C LYS A 173 -15.81 -25.72 10.87
N HIS A 174 -14.77 -26.41 10.41
CA HIS A 174 -14.43 -27.74 10.92
C HIS A 174 -13.92 -27.70 12.36
N GLY A 175 -13.38 -26.55 12.82
CA GLY A 175 -12.86 -26.39 14.17
C GLY A 175 -11.53 -27.13 14.39
N GLY A 176 -11.18 -27.36 15.65
CA GLY A 176 -9.95 -28.09 16.03
C GLY A 176 -8.64 -27.31 15.83
N LEU A 177 -8.73 -26.02 15.50
CA LEU A 177 -7.58 -25.12 15.41
C LEU A 177 -7.16 -24.66 16.81
N SER A 178 -5.86 -24.44 16.99
CA SER A 178 -5.38 -23.65 18.13
C SER A 178 -5.91 -22.21 18.02
N ASP A 179 -6.00 -21.49 19.14
CA ASP A 179 -6.43 -20.07 19.12
C ASP A 179 -5.53 -19.20 18.25
N ALA A 180 -4.23 -19.51 18.21
CA ALA A 180 -3.26 -18.85 17.34
C ALA A 180 -3.57 -19.09 15.85
N ASP A 181 -3.85 -20.33 15.47
CA ASP A 181 -4.19 -20.71 14.09
C ASP A 181 -5.57 -20.19 13.67
N ALA A 182 -6.56 -20.22 14.57
CA ALA A 182 -7.88 -19.66 14.33
C ALA A 182 -7.81 -18.14 14.09
N GLY A 183 -7.01 -17.43 14.89
CA GLY A 183 -6.70 -16.02 14.68
C GLY A 183 -6.02 -15.77 13.32
N TRP A 184 -5.04 -16.59 12.94
CA TRP A 184 -4.39 -16.50 11.62
C TRP A 184 -5.38 -16.70 10.47
N VAL A 185 -6.23 -17.74 10.54
CA VAL A 185 -7.23 -18.06 9.51
C VAL A 185 -8.24 -16.93 9.35
N LEU A 186 -8.74 -16.35 10.45
CA LEU A 186 -9.61 -15.17 10.40
C LEU A 186 -8.93 -13.96 9.75
N TYR A 187 -7.66 -13.73 10.06
CA TYR A 187 -6.88 -12.64 9.46
C TYR A 187 -6.78 -12.84 7.94
N GLN A 188 -6.53 -14.07 7.49
CA GLN A 188 -6.43 -14.38 6.07
C GLN A 188 -7.78 -14.32 5.33
N LEU A 189 -8.89 -14.70 5.98
CA LEU A 189 -10.24 -14.48 5.44
C LEU A 189 -10.49 -12.98 5.19
N ALA A 190 -10.12 -12.13 6.15
CA ALA A 190 -10.25 -10.68 6.00
C ALA A 190 -9.39 -10.15 4.84
N ASN A 191 -8.15 -10.63 4.69
CA ASN A 191 -7.27 -10.25 3.57
C ASN A 191 -7.83 -10.67 2.21
N CYS A 192 -8.48 -11.83 2.12
CA CYS A 192 -9.14 -12.27 0.90
C CYS A 192 -10.32 -11.34 0.50
N ARG A 193 -11.03 -10.79 1.49
CA ARG A 193 -12.19 -9.90 1.28
C ARG A 193 -11.84 -8.42 1.17
N ALA A 194 -10.67 -7.99 1.64
CA ALA A 194 -10.30 -6.57 1.74
C ALA A 194 -10.51 -5.76 0.44
N GLU A 195 -10.25 -6.37 -0.72
CA GLU A 195 -10.39 -5.70 -2.02
C GLU A 195 -11.81 -5.76 -2.60
N THR A 196 -12.56 -6.84 -2.34
CA THR A 196 -13.86 -7.10 -2.97
C THR A 196 -15.04 -6.69 -2.09
N ASN A 197 -14.91 -6.86 -0.78
CA ASN A 197 -15.91 -6.55 0.23
C ASN A 197 -15.25 -6.02 1.52
N PRO A 198 -14.83 -4.74 1.56
CA PRO A 198 -14.14 -4.16 2.71
C PRO A 198 -15.01 -4.11 3.98
N ALA A 199 -16.34 -4.12 3.84
CA ALA A 199 -17.24 -4.19 5.00
C ALA A 199 -17.12 -5.55 5.70
N GLU A 200 -17.24 -6.64 4.97
CA GLU A 200 -17.07 -8.00 5.49
C GLU A 200 -15.65 -8.23 6.03
N ALA A 201 -14.63 -7.70 5.36
CA ALA A 201 -13.25 -7.76 5.87
C ALA A 201 -13.13 -7.14 7.28
N ARG A 202 -13.76 -5.98 7.53
CA ARG A 202 -13.76 -5.36 8.87
C ARG A 202 -14.52 -6.19 9.91
N GLU A 203 -15.62 -6.84 9.53
CA GLU A 203 -16.35 -7.75 10.43
C GLU A 203 -15.49 -8.94 10.85
N LEU A 204 -14.75 -9.53 9.90
CA LEU A 204 -13.83 -10.64 10.17
C LEU A 204 -12.67 -10.21 11.09
N LEU A 205 -12.10 -9.02 10.88
CA LEU A 205 -11.05 -8.48 11.77
C LEU A 205 -11.60 -8.21 13.18
N ARG A 206 -12.81 -7.65 13.29
CA ARG A 206 -13.45 -7.44 14.59
C ARG A 206 -13.69 -8.76 15.32
N ARG A 207 -14.14 -9.79 14.59
CA ARG A 207 -14.31 -11.15 15.13
C ARG A 207 -12.99 -11.72 15.64
N LEU A 208 -11.89 -11.53 14.90
CA LEU A 208 -10.56 -11.95 15.36
C LEU A 208 -10.20 -11.28 16.68
N ILE A 209 -10.29 -9.95 16.76
CA ILE A 209 -9.93 -9.17 17.96
C ILE A 209 -10.80 -9.57 19.15
N SER A 210 -12.09 -9.81 18.95
CA SER A 210 -13.02 -10.14 20.05
C SER A 210 -12.93 -11.59 20.51
N GLN A 211 -12.73 -12.55 19.60
CA GLN A 211 -12.68 -13.98 19.94
C GLN A 211 -11.30 -14.45 20.37
N TYR A 212 -10.24 -13.82 19.85
CA TYR A 212 -8.85 -14.25 20.07
C TYR A 212 -7.95 -13.06 20.45
N PRO A 213 -8.25 -12.29 21.52
CA PRO A 213 -7.51 -11.08 21.85
C PRO A 213 -6.01 -11.31 22.08
N ASP A 214 -5.64 -12.47 22.64
CA ASP A 214 -4.24 -12.85 22.91
C ASP A 214 -3.51 -13.43 21.70
N SER A 215 -4.18 -13.56 20.56
CA SER A 215 -3.56 -14.01 19.31
C SER A 215 -2.48 -13.01 18.86
N PRO A 216 -1.31 -13.47 18.35
CA PRO A 216 -0.29 -12.59 17.79
C PRO A 216 -0.81 -11.77 16.59
N TRP A 217 -1.95 -12.16 16.02
CA TRP A 217 -2.57 -11.49 14.87
C TRP A 217 -3.53 -10.35 15.27
N SER A 218 -3.89 -10.21 16.54
CA SER A 218 -4.87 -9.21 16.99
C SER A 218 -4.39 -7.77 16.79
N MET A 219 -3.14 -7.49 17.11
CA MET A 219 -2.54 -6.16 16.88
C MET A 219 -2.48 -5.81 15.38
N LEU A 220 -2.17 -6.79 14.53
CA LEU A 220 -2.17 -6.62 13.07
C LEU A 220 -3.60 -6.37 12.55
N ALA A 221 -4.59 -7.06 13.12
CA ALA A 221 -5.99 -6.91 12.76
C ALA A 221 -6.53 -5.51 13.11
N GLU A 222 -6.20 -4.97 14.29
CA GLU A 222 -6.58 -3.61 14.68
C GLU A 222 -6.05 -2.56 13.70
N ASN A 223 -4.76 -2.66 13.35
CA ASN A 223 -4.14 -1.74 12.41
C ASN A 223 -4.79 -1.82 11.03
N GLN A 224 -5.04 -3.05 10.54
CA GLN A 224 -5.71 -3.25 9.26
C GLN A 224 -7.14 -2.71 9.26
N GLN A 225 -7.87 -2.86 10.38
CA GLN A 225 -9.22 -2.31 10.54
C GLN A 225 -9.21 -0.78 10.43
N ARG A 226 -8.26 -0.09 11.07
CA ARG A 226 -8.09 1.37 10.96
C ARG A 226 -7.78 1.80 9.52
N VAL A 227 -6.95 1.05 8.80
CA VAL A 227 -6.65 1.33 7.38
C VAL A 227 -7.91 1.19 6.52
N LEU A 228 -8.70 0.12 6.70
CA LEU A 228 -9.94 -0.07 5.97
C LEU A 228 -10.98 1.01 6.29
N GLU A 229 -11.04 1.48 7.53
CA GLU A 229 -11.90 2.59 7.93
C GLU A 229 -11.48 3.91 7.31
N TRP A 230 -10.18 4.23 7.36
CA TRP A 230 -9.63 5.40 6.69
C TRP A 230 -9.88 5.37 5.17
N LEU A 231 -9.68 4.22 4.53
CA LEU A 231 -9.99 4.05 3.10
C LEU A 231 -11.46 4.28 2.78
N ALA A 232 -12.37 3.88 3.67
CA ALA A 232 -13.80 4.12 3.52
C ALA A 232 -14.16 5.62 3.64
N GLN A 233 -13.43 6.38 4.45
CA GLN A 233 -13.59 7.83 4.59
C GLN A 233 -12.98 8.60 3.41
N VAL A 234 -11.79 8.21 2.94
CA VAL A 234 -11.05 8.90 1.86
C VAL A 234 -11.57 8.58 0.47
N ARG A 235 -12.15 7.39 0.29
CA ARG A 235 -12.90 7.03 -0.92
C ARG A 235 -14.38 7.04 -0.60
N PRO A 236 -14.98 8.19 -0.26
CA PRO A 236 -16.42 8.27 -0.07
C PRO A 236 -17.00 7.87 -1.42
N LYS A 237 -17.61 6.68 -1.45
CA LYS A 237 -18.21 5.99 -2.60
C LYS A 237 -18.14 6.88 -3.85
N ARG A 238 -17.09 6.74 -4.68
CA ARG A 238 -17.27 7.02 -6.10
C ARG A 238 -18.41 6.12 -6.48
N THR A 239 -19.60 6.69 -6.52
CA THR A 239 -20.80 5.89 -6.45
C THR A 239 -20.75 4.99 -7.67
N LEU A 240 -21.18 3.74 -7.54
CA LEU A 240 -21.37 2.89 -8.72
C LEU A 240 -22.29 3.59 -9.76
N GLY A 241 -23.04 4.62 -9.34
CA GLY A 241 -23.71 5.60 -10.20
C GLY A 241 -22.76 6.37 -11.13
N ASP A 242 -21.66 6.92 -10.62
CA ASP A 242 -20.67 7.64 -11.43
C ASP A 242 -19.93 6.71 -12.40
N ALA A 243 -19.60 5.48 -11.97
CA ALA A 243 -18.97 4.49 -12.85
C ALA A 243 -19.92 4.04 -13.96
N LYS A 244 -21.22 3.83 -13.66
CA LYS A 244 -22.24 3.55 -14.68
C LYS A 244 -22.49 4.74 -15.59
N LYS A 245 -22.43 5.97 -15.07
CA LYS A 245 -22.59 7.20 -15.87
C LYS A 245 -21.44 7.36 -16.86
N VAL A 246 -20.19 7.17 -16.42
CA VAL A 246 -19.01 7.17 -17.29
C VAL A 246 -19.08 6.03 -18.32
N LEU A 247 -19.54 4.84 -17.94
CA LEU A 247 -19.71 3.73 -18.89
C LEU A 247 -20.80 4.02 -19.93
N ARG A 248 -21.91 4.65 -19.53
CA ARG A 248 -23.04 5.02 -20.40
C ARG A 248 -22.72 6.21 -21.31
N GLU A 249 -21.92 7.17 -20.83
CA GLU A 249 -21.43 8.30 -21.63
C GLU A 249 -20.38 7.84 -22.66
N ASN A 250 -19.51 6.87 -22.32
CA ASN A 250 -18.54 6.31 -23.28
C ASN A 250 -19.15 5.32 -24.30
N THR A 251 -20.32 4.73 -24.04
CA THR A 251 -21.02 3.85 -25.00
C THR A 251 -21.98 4.59 -25.92
N LYS A 252 -22.24 5.88 -25.67
CA LYS A 252 -22.94 6.74 -26.63
C LYS A 252 -21.95 7.17 -27.72
N ALA A 253 -21.57 6.21 -28.58
CA ALA A 253 -20.80 6.49 -29.77
C ALA A 253 -21.48 7.60 -30.60
N PRO A 254 -20.72 8.49 -31.26
CA PRO A 254 -21.29 9.50 -32.14
C PRO A 254 -22.06 8.76 -33.23
N GLN A 255 -23.39 8.89 -33.22
CA GLN A 255 -24.18 8.48 -34.37
C GLN A 255 -23.66 9.28 -35.54
N ALA A 256 -23.04 8.57 -36.47
CA ALA A 256 -22.57 9.11 -37.73
C ALA A 256 -23.69 9.95 -38.33
N THR A 257 -23.47 11.26 -38.44
CA THR A 257 -24.23 12.13 -39.32
C THR A 257 -23.89 11.72 -40.75
N GLY A 258 -24.44 10.59 -41.17
CA GLY A 258 -24.48 10.16 -42.55
C GLY A 258 -25.44 11.07 -43.31
N ARG A 259 -24.92 12.24 -43.67
CA ARG A 259 -25.54 13.16 -44.63
C ARG A 259 -25.43 12.50 -46.01
N ALA A 260 -26.45 11.73 -46.37
CA ALA A 260 -26.61 11.17 -47.70
C ALA A 260 -27.06 12.30 -48.65
N ASP A 261 -26.10 13.13 -49.07
CA ASP A 261 -26.26 13.98 -50.24
C ASP A 261 -25.75 13.19 -51.46
N SER A 262 -26.65 12.76 -52.34
CA SER A 262 -26.55 12.95 -53.81
C SER A 262 -27.52 12.05 -54.57
N PRO A 263 -28.56 12.61 -55.22
CA PRO A 263 -29.25 11.98 -56.32
C PRO A 263 -28.48 12.26 -57.62
N ILE A 264 -27.84 11.25 -58.21
CA ILE A 264 -27.33 11.36 -59.58
C ILE A 264 -28.40 10.82 -60.51
N ALA A 265 -29.09 11.76 -61.16
CA ALA A 265 -29.93 11.52 -62.32
C ALA A 265 -29.06 11.38 -63.59
N GLY A 266 -29.47 10.50 -64.50
CA GLY A 266 -28.93 10.38 -65.87
C GLY A 266 -29.14 8.96 -66.38
N ARG A 267 -30.25 8.71 -67.10
CA ARG A 267 -30.40 8.69 -68.57
C ARG A 267 -30.00 7.36 -69.19
#